data_AF-A0A379WG78-F1
#
_entry.id   AF-A0A379WG78-F1
#
_cell.length_a   1.000
_cell.length_b   1.000
_cell.length_c   1.000
_cell.angle_alpha   90.00
_cell.angle_beta   90.00
_cell.angle_gamma   90.00
#
_symmetry.space_group_name_H-M   'P 1'
#
loop_
_entity.id
_entity.type
_entity.pdbx_description
1 polymer ?
#
loop_
_entity_poly.entity_id
_entity_poly.type
_entity_poly.pdbx_seq_one_letter_code
_entity_poly.pdbx_strand_id
1 'polypeptide(L)'
;MKKTVIASMIGLALCATSTLSVVHAAAEKRPNLVFIVADDLGYGDLATYGHQIVKTPNIDRLAKEGSNSLNTMRRLLCVLLPAPGC
;
A
#
# COMPACT_ATOMS: atom_id res chain seq x y z
N MET A 1 -52.51 30.58 17.44
CA MET A 1 -51.38 31.46 17.06
C MET A 1 -50.13 31.22 17.90
N LYS A 2 -50.18 31.19 19.25
CA LYS A 2 -48.99 30.92 20.10
C LYS A 2 -48.45 29.48 20.01
N LYS A 3 -49.31 28.47 19.84
CA LYS A 3 -48.93 27.04 19.79
C LYS A 3 -48.22 26.64 18.48
N THR A 4 -48.53 27.31 17.38
CA THR A 4 -47.91 27.08 16.07
C THR A 4 -46.49 27.64 15.96
N VAL A 5 -46.20 28.73 16.69
CA VAL A 5 -44.86 29.33 16.75
C VAL A 5 -43.89 28.46 17.57
N ILE A 6 -44.36 27.87 18.68
CA ILE A 6 -43.54 27.00 19.53
C ILE A 6 -43.13 25.71 18.79
N ALA A 7 -44.04 25.11 18.00
CA ALA A 7 -43.73 23.93 17.18
C ALA A 7 -42.66 24.20 16.11
N SER A 8 -42.65 25.40 15.53
CA SER A 8 -41.65 25.83 14.54
C SER A 8 -40.26 26.05 15.18
N MET A 9 -40.22 26.62 16.40
CA MET A 9 -38.95 26.83 17.11
C MET A 9 -38.30 25.53 17.60
N ILE A 10 -39.09 24.52 17.98
CA ILE A 10 -38.57 23.20 18.37
C ILE A 10 -38.03 22.44 17.14
N GLY A 11 -38.71 22.54 15.99
CA GLY A 11 -38.26 21.93 14.74
C GLY A 11 -36.94 22.52 14.22
N LEU A 12 -36.73 23.83 14.39
CA LEU A 12 -35.47 24.49 14.00
C LEU A 12 -34.30 24.15 14.94
N ALA A 13 -34.57 23.97 16.24
CA ALA A 13 -33.56 23.58 17.22
C ALA A 13 -33.10 22.12 17.06
N LEU A 14 -33.98 21.22 16.60
CA LEU A 14 -33.66 19.80 16.39
C LEU A 14 -32.84 19.54 15.12
N CYS A 15 -32.89 20.46 14.14
CA CYS A 15 -32.11 20.35 12.91
C CYS A 15 -30.66 20.87 13.08
N ALA A 16 -30.43 21.73 14.08
CA ALA A 16 -29.13 22.35 14.33
C ALA A 16 -28.12 21.44 15.05
N THR A 17 -28.54 20.31 15.62
CA THR A 17 -27.67 19.40 16.38
C THR A 17 -27.02 18.30 15.54
N SER A 18 -27.36 18.19 14.25
CA SER A 18 -26.94 17.07 13.39
C SER A 18 -25.56 17.22 12.72
N THR A 19 -24.81 18.29 12.98
CA THR A 19 -23.55 18.57 12.27
C THR A 19 -22.27 18.42 13.11
N LEU A 20 -22.31 17.72 14.25
CA LEU A 20 -21.07 17.32 14.93
C LEU A 20 -20.38 16.19 14.15
N SER A 21 -19.65 16.55 13.10
CA SER A 21 -18.69 15.67 12.45
C SER A 21 -17.48 15.51 13.36
N VAL A 22 -17.31 14.31 13.93
CA VAL A 22 -16.10 13.94 14.66
C VAL A 22 -14.96 13.82 13.65
N VAL A 23 -14.03 14.77 13.68
CA VAL A 23 -12.76 14.66 12.94
C VAL A 23 -11.93 13.59 13.62
N HIS A 24 -11.95 12.38 13.08
CA HIS A 24 -11.05 11.31 13.50
C HIS A 24 -9.66 11.62 12.94
N ALA A 25 -8.77 12.13 13.79
CA ALA A 25 -7.37 12.30 13.43
C ALA A 25 -6.74 10.91 13.24
N ALA A 26 -6.66 10.46 11.99
CA ALA A 26 -5.89 9.28 11.65
C ALA A 26 -4.42 9.59 11.95
N ALA A 27 -3.88 9.01 13.01
CA ALA A 27 -2.45 9.05 13.27
C ALA A 27 -1.73 8.52 12.04
N GLU A 28 -0.89 9.36 11.44
CA GLU A 28 -0.15 9.04 10.22
C GLU A 28 0.73 7.81 10.52
N LYS A 29 0.32 6.64 10.03
CA LYS A 29 1.07 5.40 10.26
C LYS A 29 2.38 5.50 9.50
N ARG A 30 3.47 5.68 10.24
CA ARG A 30 4.82 5.65 9.67
C ARG A 30 5.04 4.27 9.03
N PRO A 31 5.39 4.19 7.74
CA PRO A 31 5.68 2.91 7.11
C PRO A 31 6.93 2.28 7.73
N ASN A 32 6.96 0.95 7.82
CA ASN A 32 8.16 0.22 8.18
C ASN A 32 9.01 0.03 6.91
N LEU A 33 10.29 0.34 6.98
CA LEU A 33 11.25 0.08 5.90
C LEU A 33 12.03 -1.19 6.23
N VAL A 34 11.98 -2.18 5.34
CA VAL A 34 12.73 -3.44 5.46
C VAL A 34 13.64 -3.57 4.24
N PHE A 35 14.94 -3.69 4.48
CA PHE A 35 15.94 -3.92 3.42
C PHE A 35 16.42 -5.37 3.50
N ILE A 36 16.28 -6.10 2.39
CA ILE A 36 16.65 -7.51 2.28
C ILE A 36 17.79 -7.61 1.27
N VAL A 37 18.93 -8.15 1.71
CA VAL A 37 20.13 -8.35 0.88
C VAL A 37 20.44 -9.84 0.85
N ALA A 38 20.79 -10.34 -0.32
CA ALA A 38 21.33 -11.67 -0.52
C ALA A 38 22.69 -11.53 -1.22
N ASP A 39 23.68 -12.24 -0.70
CA ASP A 39 25.01 -12.32 -1.30
C ASP A 39 25.00 -13.29 -2.49
N ASP A 40 25.72 -12.95 -3.55
CA ASP A 40 25.86 -13.76 -4.78
C ASP A 40 24.56 -14.25 -5.43
N LEU A 41 23.42 -13.61 -5.18
CA LEU A 41 22.15 -13.98 -5.80
C LEU A 41 22.12 -13.56 -7.28
N GLY A 42 22.21 -14.55 -8.16
CA GLY A 42 22.17 -14.36 -9.61
C GLY A 42 20.75 -14.14 -10.15
N TYR A 43 20.66 -13.56 -11.35
CA TYR A 43 19.38 -13.31 -12.02
C TYR A 43 18.59 -14.61 -12.26
N GLY A 44 19.30 -15.68 -12.59
CA GLY A 44 18.71 -16.98 -12.90
C GLY A 44 18.31 -17.80 -11.68
N ASP A 45 18.46 -17.32 -10.45
CA ASP A 45 18.29 -18.15 -9.24
C ASP A 45 16.86 -18.14 -8.67
N LEU A 46 16.03 -17.18 -9.10
CA LEU A 46 14.65 -17.06 -8.62
C LEU A 46 13.66 -17.63 -9.65
N ALA A 47 12.60 -18.29 -9.16
CA ALA A 47 11.55 -18.85 -10.00
C ALA A 47 10.83 -17.75 -10.82
N THR A 48 10.66 -16.57 -10.23
CA THR A 48 10.12 -15.36 -10.88
C THR A 48 10.95 -14.86 -12.06
N TYR A 49 12.21 -15.26 -12.18
CA TYR A 49 13.09 -14.97 -13.31
C TYR A 49 13.24 -16.14 -14.30
N GLY A 50 12.43 -17.19 -14.15
CA GLY A 50 12.38 -18.33 -15.08
C GLY A 50 13.25 -19.52 -14.67
N HIS A 51 13.72 -19.57 -13.43
CA HIS A 51 14.39 -20.75 -12.91
C HIS A 51 13.43 -21.95 -12.86
N GLN A 52 13.81 -23.09 -13.44
CA GLN A 52 12.90 -24.21 -13.69
C GLN A 52 12.73 -25.19 -12.50
N ILE A 53 13.70 -25.22 -11.58
CA ILE A 53 13.77 -26.22 -10.50
C ILE A 53 13.59 -25.58 -9.10
N VAL A 54 14.41 -24.58 -8.77
CA VAL A 54 14.31 -23.79 -7.55
C VAL A 54 12.95 -23.09 -7.47
N LYS A 55 12.30 -23.23 -6.32
CA LYS A 55 11.01 -22.59 -6.00
C LYS A 55 11.24 -21.51 -4.96
N THR A 56 10.71 -20.31 -5.20
CA THR A 56 10.90 -19.16 -4.31
C THR A 56 9.57 -18.54 -3.87
N PRO A 57 8.63 -19.32 -3.31
CA PRO A 57 7.22 -18.91 -3.17
C PRO A 57 7.01 -17.62 -2.38
N ASN A 58 7.86 -17.33 -1.38
CA ASN A 58 7.80 -16.09 -0.62
C ASN A 58 8.26 -14.88 -1.43
N ILE A 59 9.35 -15.02 -2.20
CA ILE A 59 9.87 -13.98 -3.09
C ILE A 59 8.91 -13.76 -4.26
N ASP A 60 8.35 -14.85 -4.80
CA ASP A 60 7.38 -14.81 -5.89
C ASP A 60 6.10 -14.07 -5.47
N ARG A 61 5.64 -14.32 -4.25
CA ARG A 61 4.51 -13.60 -3.65
C ARG A 61 4.85 -12.12 -3.46
N LEU A 62 6.02 -11.79 -2.90
CA LEU A 62 6.47 -10.39 -2.74
C LEU A 62 6.58 -9.66 -4.08
N ALA A 63 7.08 -10.32 -5.13
CA ALA A 63 7.18 -9.77 -6.47
C ALA A 63 5.80 -9.52 -7.11
N LYS A 64 4.80 -10.36 -6.81
CA LYS A 64 3.41 -10.20 -7.26
C LYS A 64 2.65 -9.10 -6.51
N GLU A 65 2.89 -8.98 -5.21
CA GLU A 65 2.21 -8.01 -4.33
C GLU A 65 2.82 -6.60 -4.41
N GLY A 66 4.08 -6.47 -4.85
CA GLY A 66 4.76 -5.20 -5.00
C GLY A 66 4.29 -4.35 -6.20
N SER A 67 4.21 -3.02 -6.02
CA SER A 67 4.02 -2.07 -7.13
C SER A 67 5.30 -1.99 -7.96
N ASN A 68 5.23 -2.40 -9.23
CA ASN A 68 6.32 -2.47 -10.20
C ASN A 68 7.31 -3.62 -9.99
N SER A 69 6.86 -4.81 -10.42
CA SER A 69 7.42 -5.57 -11.56
C SER A 69 8.95 -5.63 -11.61
N LEU A 70 9.47 -6.85 -11.74
CA LEU A 70 10.88 -7.29 -11.92
C LEU A 70 11.88 -6.26 -12.51
N ASN A 71 11.43 -5.30 -13.32
CA ASN A 71 12.14 -4.09 -13.74
C ASN A 71 12.77 -3.23 -12.63
N THR A 72 12.21 -3.16 -11.42
CA THR A 72 12.83 -2.37 -10.32
C THR A 72 14.01 -3.12 -9.68
N MET A 73 13.88 -4.43 -9.46
CA MET A 73 14.98 -5.31 -9.02
C MET A 73 16.08 -5.44 -10.10
N ARG A 74 15.71 -5.34 -11.39
CA ARG A 74 16.65 -5.31 -12.52
C ARG A 74 17.66 -4.16 -12.42
N ARG A 75 17.30 -3.01 -11.82
CA ARG A 75 18.24 -1.87 -11.65
C ARG A 75 19.27 -2.08 -10.55
N LEU A 76 18.95 -2.86 -9.52
CA LEU A 76 19.92 -3.14 -8.45
C LEU A 76 20.88 -4.27 -8.86
N LEU A 77 20.41 -5.24 -9.65
CA LEU A 77 21.21 -6.39 -10.10
C LEU A 77 22.01 -6.13 -11.40
N CYS A 78 21.51 -5.36 -12.39
CA CYS A 78 22.26 -5.05 -13.63
C CYS A 78 23.53 -4.21 -13.40
N VAL A 79 23.74 -3.58 -12.23
CA VAL A 79 24.97 -2.83 -11.94
C VAL A 79 26.15 -3.77 -11.64
N LEU A 80 25.87 -4.98 -11.15
CA LEU A 80 26.88 -5.94 -10.70
C LEU A 80 27.19 -7.03 -11.74
N LEU A 81 26.26 -7.34 -12.65
CA LEU A 81 26.44 -8.37 -13.67
C LEU A 81 25.87 -7.91 -15.04
N PRO A 82 26.69 -7.82 -16.10
CA PRO A 82 26.21 -7.50 -17.44
C PRO A 82 25.45 -8.72 -18.01
N ALA A 83 24.12 -8.71 -17.92
CA ALA A 83 23.27 -9.71 -18.55
C ALA A 83 22.68 -9.14 -19.86
N PRO A 84 22.62 -9.94 -20.95
CA PRO A 84 22.01 -9.51 -22.20
C PRO A 84 20.52 -9.25 -21.99
N GLY A 85 20.08 -8.01 -22.24
CA GLY A 85 18.69 -7.61 -22.07
C GLY A 85 18.48 -6.53 -21.03
N CYS A 86 19.52 -6.07 -20.32
CA CYS A 86 19.83 -4.65 -20.30
C CYS A 86 20.23 -4.24 -21.74
#